data_AF-A0A5B6ZLE9-F1
#
_entry.id   AF-A0A5B6ZLE9-F1
#
_cell.length_a   1.000
_cell.length_b   1.000
_cell.length_c   1.000
_cell.angle_alpha   90.00
_cell.angle_beta   90.00
_cell.angle_gamma   90.00
#
_symmetry.space_group_name_H-M   'P 1'
#
loop_
_entity.id
_entity.type
_entity.pdbx_description
1 polymer ?
#
loop_
_entity_poly.entity_id
_entity_poly.type
_entity_poly.pdbx_seq_one_letter_code
_entity_poly.pdbx_strand_id
1 'polypeptide(L)'
;MAFSSWFFRLRSSSKPIYSNLRNSIFHKNRTHSNITEILNSDKRQTPILSWASTVLPIALAISAGSLALQAQNYPSLCDPSDLDLRDVSFGGKGSTDYVVKGSHKDVPQELIDELKFICQDNMTMDYDERYFHGKPQNSFHKAVNIPDVVVFPRSEEEVSKVVKSCNKHKVPIVPYGGATSIEGHTLSPNGGVCIDMTLMKSVKSLHIEDMDVVVEPGIGWMELNEYLEPYGLFFPLDPGPGATIGGMSATRCSGSLAVRYGTMRDNVINLKVVLANGDVVKTGSRARKSAAGYDLTRLMIGSEGTLGVITEVTLRLQKIPQYSVVAMCNFPTIKDAADVAIATMLSGIQVSRVELLDEVQVKAVNLANGKNLPEVPTLMFEFIGTEAYAREQTQIVQKIVSEHNGSDFVFAEDPEAKKELWKIRKEALWACFAMEPSFEAMISDVCVPLSRLAELISRSKQELDASPLVCTVIAHAGDGNFHTIILFDPNQEGQRREAERLNHFMVHTALSMEGTCTGEHGVGTGKMKYLEEELGIEALVTMKRIKVALDPNNIMNPGKLIPPHVCL
;
A
#
# COMPACT_ATOMS: atom_id res chain seq x y z
N MET A 1 -16.07 -15.16 23.34
CA MET A 1 -15.02 -15.07 24.38
C MET A 1 -13.64 -15.27 23.74
N ALA A 2 -13.12 -14.26 23.04
CA ALA A 2 -11.76 -14.27 22.48
C ALA A 2 -11.23 -12.83 22.31
N PHE A 3 -11.49 -11.96 23.31
CA PHE A 3 -11.19 -10.52 23.25
C PHE A 3 -10.14 -10.06 24.28
N SER A 4 -9.31 -10.96 24.81
CA SER A 4 -8.37 -10.62 25.90
C SER A 4 -6.91 -11.04 25.70
N SER A 5 -6.52 -11.66 24.58
CA SER A 5 -5.14 -12.17 24.42
C SER A 5 -4.12 -11.19 23.84
N TRP A 6 -4.52 -10.01 23.32
CA TRP A 6 -3.57 -9.10 22.67
C TRP A 6 -2.97 -8.03 23.61
N PHE A 7 -3.62 -7.71 24.73
CA PHE A 7 -3.15 -6.66 25.66
C PHE A 7 -2.28 -7.16 26.84
N PHE A 8 -1.94 -8.45 26.91
CA PHE A 8 -1.16 -9.02 28.01
C PHE A 8 0.18 -9.66 27.57
N ARG A 9 1.03 -8.91 26.87
CA ARG A 9 2.48 -9.24 26.75
C ARG A 9 3.44 -8.06 26.94
N LEU A 10 2.96 -6.94 27.46
CA LEU A 10 3.80 -5.79 27.85
C LEU A 10 3.63 -5.50 29.35
N ARG A 11 4.13 -6.38 30.23
CA ARG A 11 4.38 -6.05 31.63
C ARG A 11 5.25 -7.12 32.31
N SER A 12 6.53 -6.79 32.49
CA SER A 12 7.54 -7.39 33.38
C SER A 12 8.86 -7.37 32.60
N SER A 13 9.77 -6.41 32.77
CA SER A 13 10.47 -6.16 34.02
C SER A 13 11.14 -4.79 33.96
N SER A 14 10.86 -3.96 34.96
CA SER A 14 11.69 -2.78 35.24
C SER A 14 11.59 -2.46 36.72
N LYS A 15 12.65 -2.75 37.46
CA LYS A 15 12.98 -2.01 38.69
C LYS A 15 14.48 -1.74 38.74
N PRO A 16 14.88 -0.62 39.37
CA PRO A 16 16.05 0.16 38.98
C PRO A 16 17.22 -0.04 39.95
N ILE A 17 18.44 0.18 39.46
CA ILE A 17 19.59 0.42 40.33
C ILE A 17 20.35 1.65 39.79
N TYR A 18 20.44 2.67 40.65
CA TYR A 18 21.22 3.89 40.45
C TYR A 18 22.63 3.73 41.03
N SER A 19 23.50 4.62 40.54
CA SER A 19 24.77 5.11 41.11
C SER A 19 26.06 4.30 40.85
N ASN A 20 26.94 4.87 40.02
CA ASN A 20 28.18 5.53 40.48
C ASN A 20 29.06 5.88 39.27
N LEU A 21 29.41 7.15 39.09
CA LEU A 21 30.80 7.61 39.07
C LEU A 21 30.89 9.10 38.79
N ARG A 22 31.60 9.76 39.70
CA ARG A 22 31.92 11.18 39.75
C ARG A 22 33.30 11.39 39.14
N ASN A 23 33.47 12.54 38.47
CA ASN A 23 34.69 13.31 38.25
C ASN A 23 35.91 12.64 37.58
N SER A 24 36.30 13.19 36.43
CA SER A 24 37.63 13.80 36.35
C SER A 24 37.61 15.04 35.45
N ILE A 25 38.18 16.11 36.00
CA ILE A 25 38.45 17.41 35.39
C ILE A 25 39.82 17.29 34.74
N PHE A 26 40.02 17.81 33.52
CA PHE A 26 41.27 18.48 33.16
C PHE A 26 41.08 19.57 32.08
N HIS A 27 41.82 20.65 32.31
CA HIS A 27 41.88 21.94 31.64
C HIS A 27 42.52 21.95 30.24
N LYS A 28 42.35 23.13 29.59
CA LYS A 28 43.12 23.81 28.49
C LYS A 28 42.50 23.67 27.10
N ASN A 29 42.45 24.68 26.25
CA ASN A 29 42.83 26.10 26.32
C ASN A 29 42.12 26.84 25.18
N ARG A 30 41.67 28.07 25.43
CA ARG A 30 41.41 29.07 24.39
C ARG A 30 42.73 29.44 23.72
N THR A 31 42.73 29.61 22.40
CA THR A 31 43.51 30.69 21.75
C THR A 31 42.68 31.30 20.62
N HIS A 32 42.54 32.62 20.71
CA HIS A 32 42.17 33.51 19.62
C HIS A 32 43.31 33.58 18.60
N SER A 33 42.98 33.75 17.32
CA SER A 33 43.71 34.68 16.48
C SER A 33 42.75 35.34 15.48
N ASN A 34 42.65 36.67 15.60
CA ASN A 34 42.18 37.56 14.55
C ASN A 34 43.30 37.67 13.51
N ILE A 35 42.97 37.65 12.22
CA ILE A 35 43.59 38.56 11.25
C ILE A 35 42.47 39.09 10.34
N THR A 36 42.39 40.42 10.36
CA THR A 36 41.55 41.30 9.57
C THR A 36 42.28 41.71 8.29
N GLU A 37 41.51 42.23 7.31
CA GLU A 37 41.92 43.18 6.27
C GLU A 37 42.71 42.60 5.06
N ILE A 38 42.49 42.98 3.78
CA ILE A 38 41.86 44.19 3.21
C ILE A 38 41.71 44.06 1.66
N LEU A 39 40.69 44.75 1.11
CA LEU A 39 40.52 45.33 -0.25
C LEU A 39 40.51 44.43 -1.50
N ASN A 40 39.88 44.76 -2.64
CA ASN A 40 38.72 45.57 -3.08
C ASN A 40 38.76 45.53 -4.64
N SER A 41 37.63 45.78 -5.30
CA SER A 41 37.47 46.24 -6.71
C SER A 41 37.99 45.30 -7.83
N ASP A 42 37.33 45.09 -8.97
CA ASP A 42 36.56 45.94 -9.88
C ASP A 42 35.58 45.04 -10.67
N LYS A 43 34.31 45.40 -10.90
CA LYS A 43 33.78 46.26 -11.98
C LYS A 43 34.10 45.82 -13.42
N ARG A 44 33.00 45.68 -14.17
CA ARG A 44 32.81 45.67 -15.65
C ARG A 44 33.18 44.33 -16.30
N GLN A 45 32.49 43.80 -17.31
CA GLN A 45 31.58 44.38 -18.32
C GLN A 45 30.82 43.21 -18.97
N THR A 46 29.57 43.45 -19.38
CA THR A 46 28.87 42.61 -20.37
C THR A 46 29.58 42.67 -21.73
N PRO A 47 29.32 41.68 -22.60
CA PRO A 47 28.63 42.08 -23.82
C PRO A 47 27.49 41.14 -24.23
N ILE A 48 26.50 41.80 -24.82
CA ILE A 48 25.43 41.28 -25.67
C ILE A 48 26.04 40.65 -26.92
N LEU A 49 25.49 39.52 -27.36
CA LEU A 49 25.43 39.15 -28.78
C LEU A 49 24.17 38.32 -29.04
N SER A 50 23.29 38.93 -29.83
CA SER A 50 22.18 38.31 -30.55
C SER A 50 22.70 37.24 -31.52
N TRP A 51 21.82 36.35 -31.99
CA TRP A 51 21.40 36.19 -33.39
C TRP A 51 20.49 34.95 -33.45
N ALA A 52 19.25 35.19 -33.87
CA ALA A 52 18.29 34.18 -34.25
C ALA A 52 18.63 33.64 -35.65
N SER A 53 18.42 32.34 -35.86
CA SER A 53 17.85 31.78 -37.11
C SER A 53 17.84 30.24 -37.08
N THR A 54 16.63 29.69 -36.86
CA THR A 54 15.99 28.61 -37.62
C THR A 54 16.81 27.85 -38.67
N VAL A 55 16.86 26.52 -38.56
CA VAL A 55 16.64 25.56 -39.67
C VAL A 55 16.02 24.27 -39.10
N LEU A 56 14.76 23.98 -39.48
CA LEU A 56 14.13 22.65 -39.42
C LEU A 56 14.75 21.73 -40.48
N PRO A 57 14.83 20.40 -40.24
CA PRO A 57 14.67 19.42 -41.29
C PRO A 57 13.29 18.76 -41.21
N ILE A 58 12.55 18.94 -42.29
CA ILE A 58 11.33 18.24 -42.67
C ILE A 58 11.67 16.74 -42.83
N ALA A 59 11.06 15.87 -42.04
CA ALA A 59 11.04 14.44 -42.30
C ALA A 59 9.68 14.08 -42.93
N LEU A 60 9.74 13.83 -44.24
CA LEU A 60 8.64 13.38 -45.09
C LEU A 60 8.15 11.99 -44.67
N ALA A 61 6.86 11.92 -44.33
CA ALA A 61 6.09 10.69 -44.32
C ALA A 61 5.91 10.19 -45.76
N ILE A 62 6.37 8.96 -46.05
CA ILE A 62 5.94 8.19 -47.21
C ILE A 62 5.41 6.86 -46.70
N SER A 63 4.09 6.74 -46.78
CA SER A 63 3.33 5.49 -46.73
C SER A 63 3.62 4.66 -47.97
N ALA A 64 4.04 3.41 -47.80
CA ALA A 64 3.88 2.37 -48.80
C ALA A 64 3.40 1.10 -48.09
N GLY A 65 2.08 0.93 -48.06
CA GLY A 65 1.46 -0.36 -47.77
C GLY A 65 1.52 -1.23 -49.01
N SER A 66 1.88 -2.50 -48.84
CA SER A 66 1.16 -3.70 -49.33
C SER A 66 2.11 -4.86 -49.65
N LEU A 67 1.67 -6.04 -49.21
CA LEU A 67 1.98 -7.39 -49.68
C LEU A 67 3.24 -8.09 -49.16
N ALA A 68 3.05 -8.85 -48.07
CA ALA A 68 3.25 -10.30 -48.11
C ALA A 68 2.42 -10.96 -46.99
N LEU A 69 1.19 -11.35 -47.35
CA LEU A 69 0.40 -12.34 -46.61
C LEU A 69 1.09 -13.69 -46.75
N GLN A 70 1.88 -14.07 -45.75
CA GLN A 70 2.20 -15.47 -45.49
C GLN A 70 1.58 -15.81 -44.13
N ALA A 71 0.35 -16.30 -44.18
CA ALA A 71 -0.31 -16.92 -43.05
C ALA A 71 0.44 -18.23 -42.73
N GLN A 72 1.48 -18.12 -41.90
CA GLN A 72 1.96 -19.28 -41.16
C GLN A 72 0.95 -19.52 -40.04
N ASN A 73 0.14 -20.58 -40.20
CA ASN A 73 -0.66 -21.16 -39.14
C ASN A 73 0.28 -21.64 -38.03
N TYR A 74 0.57 -20.77 -37.07
CA TYR A 74 0.98 -21.23 -35.75
C TYR A 74 -0.25 -21.88 -35.10
N PRO A 75 -0.18 -23.14 -34.65
CA PRO A 75 -1.23 -23.67 -33.81
C PRO A 75 -1.33 -22.79 -32.58
N SER A 76 -2.53 -22.26 -32.32
CA SER A 76 -2.91 -21.82 -30.99
C SER A 76 -2.60 -22.99 -30.04
N LEU A 77 -1.76 -22.76 -29.02
CA LEU A 77 -1.44 -23.72 -27.96
C LEU A 77 -2.64 -23.88 -26.99
N CYS A 78 -3.83 -24.08 -27.56
CA CYS A 78 -5.06 -24.41 -26.87
C CYS A 78 -5.37 -25.91 -27.00
N ASP A 79 -4.36 -26.76 -26.86
CA ASP A 79 -4.56 -28.17 -26.53
C ASP A 79 -3.97 -28.44 -25.14
N PRO A 80 -4.78 -28.88 -24.16
CA PRO A 80 -4.26 -29.24 -22.84
C PRO A 80 -3.40 -30.49 -23.00
N SER A 81 -2.09 -30.36 -22.74
CA SER A 81 -1.22 -31.51 -22.50
C SER A 81 -1.66 -32.20 -21.21
N ASP A 82 -2.33 -33.35 -21.33
CA ASP A 82 -2.58 -34.40 -20.33
C ASP A 82 -2.30 -34.07 -18.84
N LEU A 83 -2.97 -33.05 -18.34
CA LEU A 83 -3.21 -32.83 -16.92
C LEU A 83 -4.72 -32.69 -16.78
N ASP A 84 -5.29 -33.54 -15.94
CA ASP A 84 -6.72 -33.73 -15.73
C ASP A 84 -7.37 -32.46 -15.15
N LEU A 85 -7.57 -31.44 -15.99
CA LEU A 85 -8.11 -30.13 -15.66
C LEU A 85 -9.64 -30.08 -15.73
N ARG A 86 -10.33 -31.24 -15.82
CA ARG A 86 -11.79 -31.28 -16.00
C ARG A 86 -12.58 -30.88 -14.75
N ASP A 87 -11.93 -30.80 -13.58
CA ASP A 87 -12.58 -30.44 -12.31
C ASP A 87 -12.14 -29.08 -11.72
N VAL A 88 -11.33 -28.28 -12.44
CA VAL A 88 -10.86 -26.97 -11.95
C VAL A 88 -11.48 -25.84 -12.76
N SER A 89 -12.67 -25.37 -12.35
CA SER A 89 -13.17 -24.07 -12.80
C SER A 89 -12.52 -22.97 -11.97
N PHE A 90 -11.49 -22.34 -12.54
CA PHE A 90 -11.08 -21.03 -12.08
C PHE A 90 -12.13 -20.02 -12.51
N GLY A 91 -12.50 -19.12 -11.60
CA GLY A 91 -13.51 -18.09 -11.82
C GLY A 91 -13.48 -17.52 -13.24
N GLY A 92 -14.62 -17.65 -13.94
CA GLY A 92 -14.78 -17.06 -15.27
C GLY A 92 -14.67 -15.53 -15.22
N LYS A 93 -14.74 -14.89 -16.39
CA LYS A 93 -14.59 -13.43 -16.59
C LYS A 93 -15.43 -12.52 -15.66
N GLY A 94 -16.43 -13.06 -14.96
CA GLY A 94 -17.21 -12.37 -13.92
C GLY A 94 -17.48 -13.17 -12.65
N SER A 95 -16.68 -14.19 -12.32
CA SER A 95 -16.90 -14.95 -11.07
C SER A 95 -16.69 -14.06 -9.84
N THR A 96 -17.64 -14.14 -8.92
CA THR A 96 -17.61 -13.51 -7.59
C THR A 96 -17.38 -14.55 -6.48
N ASP A 97 -16.86 -15.72 -6.82
CA ASP A 97 -16.64 -16.80 -5.86
C ASP A 97 -15.63 -16.36 -4.78
N TYR A 98 -16.14 -16.07 -3.58
CA TYR A 98 -15.35 -15.64 -2.43
C TYR A 98 -14.42 -16.74 -1.88
N VAL A 99 -14.71 -18.00 -2.23
CA VAL A 99 -13.84 -19.15 -1.95
C VAL A 99 -12.92 -19.38 -3.14
N VAL A 100 -11.65 -19.02 -2.95
CA VAL A 100 -10.61 -19.28 -3.93
C VAL A 100 -10.30 -20.78 -3.95
N LYS A 101 -10.68 -21.44 -5.04
CA LYS A 101 -10.38 -22.84 -5.31
C LYS A 101 -8.94 -22.98 -5.83
N GLY A 102 -8.30 -24.09 -5.50
CA GLY A 102 -7.01 -24.45 -6.08
C GLY A 102 -6.72 -25.93 -5.88
N SER A 103 -5.80 -26.45 -6.68
CA SER A 103 -5.38 -27.85 -6.62
C SER A 103 -4.34 -28.01 -5.51
N HIS A 104 -4.60 -28.87 -4.53
CA HIS A 104 -3.63 -29.24 -3.51
C HIS A 104 -2.84 -30.47 -3.97
N LYS A 105 -1.52 -30.43 -3.73
CA LYS A 105 -0.62 -31.59 -3.88
C LYS A 105 0.20 -31.67 -2.62
N ASP A 106 0.37 -32.88 -2.10
CA ASP A 106 1.20 -33.11 -0.92
C ASP A 106 2.62 -32.61 -1.15
N VAL A 107 3.16 -31.91 -0.15
CA VAL A 107 4.54 -31.45 -0.15
C VAL A 107 5.48 -32.65 0.01
N PRO A 108 6.47 -32.84 -0.89
CA PRO A 108 7.41 -33.95 -0.79
C PRO A 108 8.19 -33.93 0.54
N GLN A 109 8.37 -35.09 1.18
CA GLN A 109 9.12 -35.20 2.43
C GLN A 109 10.56 -34.66 2.29
N GLU A 110 11.17 -34.85 1.13
CA GLU A 110 12.49 -34.32 0.79
C GLU A 110 12.54 -32.79 0.90
N LEU A 111 11.49 -32.09 0.46
CA LEU A 111 11.41 -30.63 0.60
C LEU A 111 11.28 -30.25 2.07
N ILE A 112 10.47 -30.96 2.86
CA ILE A 112 10.33 -30.71 4.30
C ILE A 112 11.68 -30.85 5.02
N ASP A 113 12.45 -31.88 4.67
CA ASP A 113 13.78 -32.11 5.25
C ASP A 113 14.79 -31.02 4.83
N GLU A 114 14.76 -30.58 3.56
CA GLU A 114 15.56 -29.44 3.07
C GLU A 114 15.20 -28.15 3.80
N LEU A 115 13.90 -27.83 3.95
CA LEU A 115 13.44 -26.64 4.67
C LEU A 115 13.83 -26.67 6.15
N LYS A 116 13.73 -27.84 6.80
CA LYS A 116 14.18 -28.03 8.18
C LYS A 116 15.69 -27.83 8.31
N PHE A 117 16.48 -28.25 7.33
CA PHE A 117 17.92 -28.01 7.33
C PHE A 117 18.24 -26.51 7.16
N ILE A 118 17.51 -25.81 6.29
CA ILE A 118 17.73 -24.38 6.02
C ILE A 118 17.30 -23.51 7.21
N CYS A 119 16.08 -23.70 7.70
CA CYS A 119 15.44 -22.82 8.69
C CYS A 119 15.59 -23.31 10.15
N GLN A 120 16.02 -24.56 10.34
CA GLN A 120 16.16 -25.19 11.66
C GLN A 120 14.84 -25.12 12.44
N ASP A 121 14.86 -24.54 13.63
CA ASP A 121 13.69 -24.37 14.49
C ASP A 121 12.74 -23.25 14.00
N ASN A 122 13.14 -22.46 12.98
CA ASN A 122 12.29 -21.42 12.40
C ASN A 122 11.39 -21.97 11.27
N MET A 123 10.76 -23.12 11.51
CA MET A 123 9.79 -23.76 10.62
C MET A 123 8.70 -24.44 11.45
N THR A 124 7.46 -24.45 10.96
CA THR A 124 6.33 -25.11 11.62
C THR A 124 5.38 -25.77 10.63
N MET A 125 4.80 -26.88 11.07
CA MET A 125 3.70 -27.59 10.40
C MET A 125 2.45 -27.65 11.30
N ASP A 126 2.46 -26.92 12.42
CA ASP A 126 1.33 -26.82 13.32
C ASP A 126 0.08 -26.32 12.59
N TYR A 127 -1.08 -26.91 12.90
CA TYR A 127 -2.31 -26.60 12.17
C TYR A 127 -2.79 -25.16 12.44
N ASP A 128 -2.77 -24.71 13.70
CA ASP A 128 -3.30 -23.40 14.06
C ASP A 128 -2.44 -22.28 13.46
N GLU A 129 -1.11 -22.46 13.48
CA GLU A 129 -0.19 -21.51 12.87
C GLU A 129 -0.35 -21.44 11.34
N ARG A 130 -0.48 -22.59 10.67
CA ARG A 130 -0.74 -22.65 9.22
C ARG A 130 -2.10 -22.06 8.88
N TYR A 131 -3.12 -22.33 9.68
CA TYR A 131 -4.45 -21.77 9.50
C TYR A 131 -4.42 -20.24 9.63
N PHE A 132 -3.71 -19.70 10.61
CA PHE A 132 -3.52 -18.26 10.78
C PHE A 132 -2.82 -17.62 9.57
N HIS A 133 -1.79 -18.28 9.02
CA HIS A 133 -1.07 -17.81 7.83
C HIS A 133 -1.86 -17.97 6.53
N GLY A 134 -2.78 -18.94 6.46
CA GLY A 134 -3.64 -19.18 5.30
C GLY A 134 -4.95 -18.39 5.31
N LYS A 135 -5.38 -17.86 6.47
CA LYS A 135 -6.60 -17.08 6.62
C LYS A 135 -6.29 -15.58 6.77
N PRO A 136 -6.71 -14.73 5.82
CA PRO A 136 -6.61 -13.28 5.97
C PRO A 136 -7.37 -12.81 7.21
N GLN A 137 -6.75 -11.92 8.00
CA GLN A 137 -7.36 -11.46 9.26
C GLN A 137 -8.39 -10.35 9.06
N ASN A 138 -8.21 -9.54 8.00
CA ASN A 138 -9.04 -8.36 7.71
C ASN A 138 -9.75 -8.45 6.35
N SER A 139 -10.01 -9.67 5.87
CA SER A 139 -10.64 -9.90 4.56
C SER A 139 -11.67 -11.00 4.62
N PHE A 140 -12.77 -10.81 3.89
CA PHE A 140 -13.85 -11.79 3.76
C PHE A 140 -13.50 -12.93 2.79
N HIS A 141 -12.44 -12.79 1.97
CA HIS A 141 -11.97 -13.83 1.06
C HIS A 141 -11.49 -15.07 1.82
N LYS A 142 -11.87 -16.26 1.31
CA LYS A 142 -11.51 -17.56 1.90
C LYS A 142 -10.84 -18.42 0.84
N ALA A 143 -10.00 -19.36 1.24
CA ALA A 143 -9.46 -20.39 0.34
C ALA A 143 -9.81 -21.77 0.85
N VAL A 144 -9.90 -22.73 -0.08
CA VAL A 144 -10.15 -24.14 0.27
C VAL A 144 -8.98 -24.78 1.01
N ASN A 145 -7.77 -24.29 0.77
CA ASN A 145 -6.52 -24.82 1.32
C ASN A 145 -5.82 -23.77 2.20
N ILE A 146 -4.97 -24.26 3.10
CA ILE A 146 -4.02 -23.48 3.90
C ILE A 146 -2.59 -23.90 3.51
N PRO A 147 -1.54 -23.12 3.87
CA PRO A 147 -0.17 -23.56 3.71
C PRO A 147 0.08 -24.94 4.32
N ASP A 148 0.97 -25.72 3.71
CA ASP A 148 1.43 -27.00 4.24
C ASP A 148 2.56 -26.82 5.26
N VAL A 149 3.38 -25.78 5.06
CA VAL A 149 4.50 -25.43 5.94
C VAL A 149 4.61 -23.90 6.03
N VAL A 150 4.95 -23.38 7.21
CA VAL A 150 5.37 -21.98 7.38
C VAL A 150 6.86 -21.97 7.76
N VAL A 151 7.65 -21.16 7.07
CA VAL A 151 9.07 -20.93 7.39
C VAL A 151 9.31 -19.47 7.74
N PHE A 152 10.23 -19.22 8.66
CA PHE A 152 10.57 -17.87 9.14
C PHE A 152 12.06 -17.60 8.93
N PRO A 153 12.50 -17.32 7.69
CA PRO A 153 13.91 -17.07 7.41
C PRO A 153 14.42 -15.83 8.16
N ARG A 154 15.73 -15.82 8.45
CA ARG A 154 16.43 -14.74 9.15
C ARG A 154 17.46 -14.02 8.27
N SER A 155 17.63 -14.46 7.04
CA SER A 155 18.59 -13.88 6.10
C SER A 155 18.16 -14.04 4.64
N GLU A 156 18.68 -13.17 3.77
CA GLU A 156 18.50 -13.26 2.32
C GLU A 156 19.00 -14.60 1.74
N GLU A 157 20.05 -15.16 2.35
CA GLU A 157 20.60 -16.47 1.95
C GLU A 157 19.63 -17.62 2.26
N GLU A 158 18.98 -17.61 3.43
CA GLU A 158 17.94 -18.59 3.77
C GLU A 158 16.75 -18.48 2.81
N VAL A 159 16.28 -17.25 2.52
CA VAL A 159 15.20 -17.03 1.54
C VAL A 159 15.58 -17.61 0.17
N SER A 160 16.79 -17.31 -0.33
CA SER A 160 17.30 -17.85 -1.59
C SER A 160 17.29 -19.39 -1.61
N LYS A 161 17.75 -20.04 -0.52
CA LYS A 161 17.76 -21.50 -0.41
C LYS A 161 16.34 -22.09 -0.38
N VAL A 162 15.44 -21.53 0.42
CA VAL A 162 14.03 -21.94 0.48
C VAL A 162 13.38 -21.87 -0.90
N VAL A 163 13.57 -20.75 -1.60
CA VAL A 163 13.02 -20.55 -2.94
C VAL A 163 13.57 -21.57 -3.94
N LYS A 164 14.88 -21.85 -3.91
CA LYS A 164 15.51 -22.86 -4.78
C LYS A 164 14.93 -24.25 -4.54
N SER A 165 14.78 -24.65 -3.28
CA SER A 165 14.19 -25.93 -2.89
C SER A 165 12.73 -26.03 -3.37
N CYS A 166 11.90 -25.01 -3.13
CA CYS A 166 10.52 -25.01 -3.60
C CYS A 166 10.45 -25.08 -5.14
N ASN A 167 11.31 -24.35 -5.86
CA ASN A 167 11.35 -24.36 -7.32
C ASN A 167 11.79 -25.71 -7.89
N LYS A 168 12.79 -26.37 -7.27
CA LYS A 168 13.22 -27.74 -7.61
C LYS A 168 12.06 -28.73 -7.51
N HIS A 169 11.25 -28.61 -6.45
CA HIS A 169 10.12 -29.49 -6.18
C HIS A 169 8.79 -29.00 -6.79
N LYS A 170 8.79 -27.86 -7.49
CA LYS A 170 7.61 -27.21 -8.09
C LYS A 170 6.48 -26.97 -7.08
N VAL A 171 6.85 -26.61 -5.85
CA VAL A 171 5.91 -26.32 -4.76
C VAL A 171 5.65 -24.81 -4.69
N PRO A 172 4.38 -24.38 -4.64
CA PRO A 172 4.02 -22.97 -4.50
C PRO A 172 4.59 -22.31 -3.24
N ILE A 173 4.86 -21.02 -3.36
CA ILE A 173 5.28 -20.12 -2.29
C ILE A 173 4.27 -18.99 -2.14
N VAL A 174 3.95 -18.62 -0.90
CA VAL A 174 3.24 -17.38 -0.56
C VAL A 174 4.11 -16.55 0.37
N PRO A 175 4.67 -15.40 -0.10
CA PRO A 175 5.37 -14.48 0.78
C PRO A 175 4.40 -13.83 1.77
N TYR A 176 4.83 -13.69 3.01
CA TYR A 176 4.00 -13.22 4.12
C TYR A 176 4.76 -12.17 4.97
N GLY A 177 4.01 -11.25 5.55
CA GLY A 177 4.53 -10.15 6.37
C GLY A 177 3.56 -9.81 7.48
N GLY A 178 3.11 -8.55 7.54
CA GLY A 178 2.22 -8.10 8.63
C GLY A 178 0.78 -8.65 8.62
N ALA A 179 0.40 -9.46 7.63
CA ALA A 179 -0.96 -10.05 7.51
C ALA A 179 -2.13 -9.06 7.43
N THR A 180 -1.88 -7.79 7.10
CA THR A 180 -2.88 -6.71 7.15
C THR A 180 -3.63 -6.48 5.83
N SER A 181 -3.23 -7.15 4.75
CA SER A 181 -3.82 -6.97 3.41
C SER A 181 -5.26 -7.48 3.32
N ILE A 182 -6.08 -6.92 2.43
CA ILE A 182 -7.53 -7.17 2.42
C ILE A 182 -8.11 -7.75 1.12
N GLU A 183 -7.29 -7.99 0.09
CA GLU A 183 -7.75 -8.57 -1.20
C GLU A 183 -7.35 -10.04 -1.39
N GLY A 184 -7.12 -10.78 -0.30
CA GLY A 184 -6.79 -12.21 -0.37
C GLY A 184 -5.34 -12.55 -0.77
N HIS A 185 -4.41 -11.60 -0.64
CA HIS A 185 -3.00 -11.75 -1.03
C HIS A 185 -2.30 -12.96 -0.39
N THR A 186 -2.62 -13.26 0.88
CA THR A 186 -1.99 -14.33 1.68
C THR A 186 -2.67 -15.69 1.52
N LEU A 187 -3.76 -15.78 0.76
CA LEU A 187 -4.46 -17.04 0.54
C LEU A 187 -3.53 -18.05 -0.15
N SER A 188 -3.60 -19.31 0.27
CA SER A 188 -2.80 -20.40 -0.30
C SER A 188 -3.70 -21.42 -0.99
N PRO A 189 -4.37 -21.05 -2.10
CA PRO A 189 -5.35 -21.93 -2.74
C PRO A 189 -4.76 -23.25 -3.23
N ASN A 190 -3.44 -23.33 -3.45
CA ASN A 190 -2.75 -24.56 -3.87
C ASN A 190 -1.91 -25.18 -2.74
N GLY A 191 -2.09 -24.76 -1.48
CA GLY A 191 -1.18 -25.12 -0.38
C GLY A 191 0.21 -24.54 -0.59
N GLY A 192 1.24 -25.32 -0.24
CA GLY A 192 2.65 -25.00 -0.42
C GLY A 192 3.29 -24.36 0.82
N VAL A 193 4.33 -23.56 0.58
CA VAL A 193 5.16 -22.97 1.63
C VAL A 193 4.82 -21.50 1.82
N CYS A 194 4.43 -21.12 3.03
CA CYS A 194 4.34 -19.73 3.44
C CYS A 194 5.73 -19.26 3.93
N ILE A 195 6.26 -18.18 3.36
CA ILE A 195 7.53 -17.58 3.79
C ILE A 195 7.21 -16.32 4.60
N ASP A 196 7.24 -16.44 5.92
CA ASP A 196 7.02 -15.31 6.82
C ASP A 196 8.31 -14.51 7.04
N MET A 197 8.30 -13.27 6.57
CA MET A 197 9.42 -12.35 6.61
C MET A 197 9.56 -11.59 7.93
N THR A 198 8.65 -11.79 8.90
CA THR A 198 8.59 -11.00 10.16
C THR A 198 9.84 -11.10 11.03
N LEU A 199 10.67 -12.13 10.87
CA LEU A 199 11.96 -12.25 11.58
C LEU A 199 13.11 -11.47 10.94
N MET A 200 12.99 -11.06 9.67
CA MET A 200 13.94 -10.18 8.99
C MET A 200 13.52 -8.71 9.19
N LYS A 201 13.86 -8.12 10.34
CA LYS A 201 13.36 -6.79 10.75
C LYS A 201 14.43 -5.78 11.16
N SER A 202 15.68 -6.00 10.74
CA SER A 202 16.79 -5.13 11.11
C SER A 202 16.86 -3.88 10.25
N VAL A 203 17.22 -2.73 10.86
CA VAL A 203 17.73 -1.57 10.11
C VAL A 203 19.19 -1.86 9.75
N LYS A 204 19.50 -1.92 8.44
CA LYS A 204 20.84 -2.26 7.93
C LYS A 204 21.76 -1.06 7.88
N SER A 205 21.23 0.10 7.51
CA SER A 205 21.97 1.37 7.48
C SER A 205 21.02 2.56 7.47
N LEU A 206 21.35 3.61 8.21
CA LEU A 206 20.67 4.90 8.18
C LEU A 206 21.65 5.97 7.65
N HIS A 207 21.25 6.69 6.60
CA HIS A 207 22.02 7.76 6.00
C HIS A 207 21.32 9.10 6.27
N ILE A 208 21.67 9.72 7.40
CA ILE A 208 20.98 10.92 7.90
C ILE A 208 21.11 12.09 6.91
N GLU A 209 22.30 12.28 6.35
CA GLU A 209 22.61 13.37 5.41
C GLU A 209 21.89 13.19 4.06
N ASP A 210 21.72 11.94 3.62
CA ASP A 210 21.04 11.60 2.35
C ASP A 210 19.51 11.45 2.51
N MET A 211 19.03 11.42 3.76
CA MET A 211 17.64 11.16 4.14
C MET A 211 17.12 9.84 3.52
N ASP A 212 17.87 8.76 3.69
CA ASP A 212 17.43 7.41 3.32
C ASP A 212 17.85 6.36 4.34
N VAL A 213 17.15 5.22 4.31
CA VAL A 213 17.40 4.07 5.19
C VAL A 213 17.31 2.79 4.38
N VAL A 214 18.14 1.81 4.75
CA VAL A 214 18.09 0.45 4.22
C VAL A 214 17.62 -0.46 5.35
N VAL A 215 16.54 -1.20 5.11
CA VAL A 215 15.88 -2.05 6.11
C VAL A 215 15.57 -3.43 5.55
N GLU A 216 15.44 -4.40 6.43
CA GLU A 216 14.85 -5.70 6.12
C GLU A 216 13.31 -5.59 6.06
N PRO A 217 12.63 -6.44 5.26
CA PRO A 217 11.22 -6.29 4.88
C PRO A 217 10.22 -6.48 6.03
N GLY A 218 10.60 -7.22 7.07
CA GLY A 218 9.75 -7.57 8.21
C GLY A 218 9.59 -6.44 9.23
N ILE A 219 10.37 -5.36 9.14
CA ILE A 219 10.22 -4.22 10.06
C ILE A 219 8.85 -3.55 9.86
N GLY A 220 8.15 -3.25 10.96
CA GLY A 220 6.92 -2.49 10.92
C GLY A 220 7.18 -1.01 10.63
N TRP A 221 6.27 -0.34 9.92
CA TRP A 221 6.46 1.10 9.61
C TRP A 221 6.46 1.98 10.87
N MET A 222 5.68 1.61 11.89
CA MET A 222 5.66 2.31 13.19
C MET A 222 6.97 2.11 13.95
N GLU A 223 7.48 0.87 14.01
CA GLU A 223 8.78 0.54 14.62
C GLU A 223 9.93 1.29 13.92
N LEU A 224 9.88 1.39 12.59
CA LEU A 224 10.82 2.20 11.83
C LEU A 224 10.73 3.68 12.20
N ASN A 225 9.53 4.25 12.32
CA ASN A 225 9.38 5.66 12.69
C ASN A 225 9.84 5.95 14.13
N GLU A 226 9.59 5.05 15.08
CA GLU A 226 10.15 5.14 16.45
C GLU A 226 11.68 5.15 16.42
N TYR A 227 12.30 4.32 15.57
CA TYR A 227 13.76 4.30 15.39
C TYR A 227 14.30 5.61 14.78
N LEU A 228 13.55 6.24 13.88
CA LEU A 228 13.99 7.43 13.13
C LEU A 228 13.79 8.76 13.90
N GLU A 229 12.83 8.79 14.83
CA GLU A 229 12.44 10.00 15.57
C GLU A 229 13.62 10.75 16.21
N PRO A 230 14.59 10.10 16.90
CA PRO A 230 15.74 10.81 17.50
C PRO A 230 16.63 11.55 16.50
N TYR A 231 16.55 11.21 15.21
CA TYR A 231 17.31 11.85 14.13
C TYR A 231 16.55 12.98 13.44
N GLY A 232 15.33 13.29 13.91
CA GLY A 232 14.44 14.28 13.30
C GLY A 232 13.94 13.85 11.92
N LEU A 233 13.91 12.54 11.65
CA LEU A 233 13.49 11.95 10.39
C LEU A 233 12.26 11.05 10.60
N PHE A 234 11.50 10.84 9.55
CA PHE A 234 10.42 9.86 9.51
C PHE A 234 10.21 9.30 8.11
N PHE A 235 9.64 8.10 8.03
CA PHE A 235 9.08 7.51 6.83
C PHE A 235 7.58 7.88 6.74
N PRO A 236 7.13 8.51 5.63
CA PRO A 236 5.88 9.28 5.63
C PRO A 236 4.61 8.47 5.41
N LEU A 237 4.69 7.20 5.00
CA LEU A 237 3.48 6.42 4.74
C LEU A 237 2.95 5.78 6.02
N ASP A 238 1.63 5.86 6.18
CA ASP A 238 0.94 5.56 7.43
C ASP A 238 -0.33 4.71 7.23
N PRO A 239 -0.23 3.51 6.63
CA PRO A 239 -1.37 2.60 6.54
C PRO A 239 -1.82 2.12 7.93
N GLY A 240 -2.88 1.30 7.95
CA GLY A 240 -3.34 0.63 9.16
C GLY A 240 -2.19 -0.01 9.98
N PRO A 241 -2.28 -0.02 11.33
CA PRO A 241 -1.28 -0.63 12.19
C PRO A 241 -0.97 -2.09 11.82
N GLY A 242 0.28 -2.50 11.97
CA GLY A 242 0.73 -3.89 11.76
C GLY A 242 1.37 -4.16 10.38
N ALA A 243 1.27 -3.24 9.43
CA ALA A 243 1.92 -3.40 8.12
C ALA A 243 3.46 -3.38 8.22
N THR A 244 4.10 -4.29 7.49
CA THR A 244 5.57 -4.35 7.35
C THR A 244 6.02 -3.66 6.07
N ILE A 245 7.24 -3.13 6.04
CA ILE A 245 7.79 -2.40 4.88
C ILE A 245 7.81 -3.27 3.61
N GLY A 246 8.09 -4.56 3.74
CA GLY A 246 8.05 -5.52 2.63
C GLY A 246 6.64 -5.68 2.07
N GLY A 247 5.64 -5.85 2.94
CA GLY A 247 4.23 -5.92 2.54
C GLY A 247 3.77 -4.64 1.84
N MET A 248 4.09 -3.48 2.42
CA MET A 248 3.80 -2.18 1.82
C MET A 248 4.40 -2.04 0.42
N SER A 249 5.65 -2.50 0.24
CA SER A 249 6.32 -2.49 -1.07
C SER A 249 5.63 -3.42 -2.06
N ALA A 250 5.28 -4.63 -1.62
CA ALA A 250 4.66 -5.65 -2.45
C ALA A 250 3.24 -5.25 -2.92
N THR A 251 2.48 -4.50 -2.13
CA THR A 251 1.11 -4.07 -2.48
C THR A 251 1.04 -2.64 -3.04
N ARG A 252 2.18 -1.94 -3.19
CA ARG A 252 2.21 -0.52 -3.59
C ARG A 252 1.33 0.35 -2.69
N CYS A 253 1.43 0.13 -1.39
CA CYS A 253 0.67 0.83 -0.36
C CYS A 253 0.82 2.37 -0.43
N SER A 254 -0.23 3.09 0.00
CA SER A 254 -0.33 4.54 0.17
C SER A 254 -0.53 4.88 1.66
N GLY A 255 -1.52 5.71 2.00
CA GLY A 255 -1.83 6.24 3.32
C GLY A 255 -2.34 7.68 3.25
N SER A 256 -2.79 8.24 4.38
CA SER A 256 -3.35 9.60 4.43
C SER A 256 -2.35 10.70 4.02
N LEU A 257 -1.06 10.42 4.18
CA LEU A 257 0.03 11.31 3.81
C LEU A 257 0.48 11.20 2.33
N ALA A 258 -0.14 10.30 1.55
CA ALA A 258 0.25 10.06 0.16
C ALA A 258 0.04 11.29 -0.74
N VAL A 259 -1.01 12.08 -0.48
CA VAL A 259 -1.25 13.36 -1.19
C VAL A 259 -0.04 14.30 -1.14
N ARG A 260 0.77 14.24 -0.07
CA ARG A 260 1.98 15.07 0.11
C ARG A 260 3.26 14.39 -0.32
N TYR A 261 3.40 13.11 0.00
CA TYR A 261 4.69 12.40 -0.10
C TYR A 261 4.72 11.30 -1.17
N GLY A 262 3.63 11.13 -1.92
CA GLY A 262 3.45 10.02 -2.86
C GLY A 262 3.26 8.69 -2.14
N THR A 263 3.23 7.59 -2.88
CA THR A 263 2.95 6.24 -2.36
C THR A 263 4.25 5.44 -2.13
N MET A 264 4.16 4.13 -1.87
CA MET A 264 5.32 3.23 -1.86
C MET A 264 6.07 3.24 -3.18
N ARG A 265 5.37 3.55 -4.29
CA ARG A 265 6.03 3.87 -5.55
C ARG A 265 7.05 4.99 -5.29
N ASP A 266 6.64 6.16 -4.85
CA ASP A 266 7.53 7.32 -4.77
C ASP A 266 8.61 7.22 -3.67
N ASN A 267 8.32 6.46 -2.61
CA ASN A 267 9.18 6.38 -1.43
C ASN A 267 10.21 5.25 -1.44
N VAL A 268 10.05 4.20 -2.26
CA VAL A 268 11.08 3.17 -2.44
C VAL A 268 12.12 3.63 -3.47
N ILE A 269 13.40 3.60 -3.08
CA ILE A 269 14.54 3.93 -3.94
C ILE A 269 15.00 2.71 -4.73
N ASN A 270 15.21 1.58 -4.05
CA ASN A 270 15.56 0.29 -4.66
C ASN A 270 15.23 -0.86 -3.70
N LEU A 271 15.27 -2.08 -4.23
CA LEU A 271 15.00 -3.32 -3.53
C LEU A 271 16.12 -4.34 -3.77
N LYS A 272 16.27 -5.29 -2.85
CA LYS A 272 16.75 -6.63 -3.19
C LYS A 272 15.60 -7.62 -3.18
N VAL A 273 15.57 -8.48 -4.18
CA VAL A 273 14.50 -9.46 -4.40
C VAL A 273 15.11 -10.81 -4.75
N VAL A 274 14.62 -11.87 -4.11
CA VAL A 274 14.90 -13.26 -4.48
C VAL A 274 13.88 -13.69 -5.52
N LEU A 275 14.34 -13.98 -6.75
CA LEU A 275 13.49 -14.43 -7.85
C LEU A 275 13.13 -15.92 -7.71
N ALA A 276 12.23 -16.45 -8.55
CA ALA A 276 11.78 -17.84 -8.49
C ALA A 276 12.88 -18.89 -8.68
N ASN A 277 13.97 -18.55 -9.38
CA ASN A 277 15.16 -19.39 -9.49
C ASN A 277 16.10 -19.29 -8.26
N GLY A 278 15.77 -18.42 -7.31
CA GLY A 278 16.52 -18.12 -6.10
C GLY A 278 17.68 -17.14 -6.26
N ASP A 279 17.83 -16.50 -7.42
CA ASP A 279 18.83 -15.45 -7.60
C ASP A 279 18.44 -14.20 -6.82
N VAL A 280 19.43 -13.56 -6.20
CA VAL A 280 19.26 -12.27 -5.53
C VAL A 280 19.53 -11.16 -6.53
N VAL A 281 18.51 -10.36 -6.81
CA VAL A 281 18.59 -9.22 -7.73
C VAL A 281 18.46 -7.91 -6.97
N LYS A 282 19.44 -7.03 -7.11
CA LYS A 282 19.34 -5.63 -6.68
C LYS A 282 18.74 -4.81 -7.83
N THR A 283 17.61 -4.16 -7.58
CA THR A 283 16.82 -3.52 -8.65
C THR A 283 17.37 -2.16 -9.10
N GLY A 284 18.25 -1.54 -8.32
CA GLY A 284 18.83 -0.23 -8.64
C GLY A 284 19.86 0.25 -7.62
N SER A 285 20.45 1.42 -7.88
CA SER A 285 21.37 2.08 -6.94
C SER A 285 20.61 2.93 -5.89
N ARG A 286 21.33 3.50 -4.91
CA ARG A 286 20.77 4.47 -3.95
C ARG A 286 20.56 5.87 -4.53
N ALA A 287 21.06 6.14 -5.74
CA ALA A 287 20.95 7.47 -6.35
C ALA A 287 19.48 7.84 -6.59
N ARG A 288 19.11 9.08 -6.24
CA ARG A 288 17.73 9.60 -6.39
C ARG A 288 17.25 9.66 -7.84
N LYS A 289 18.17 9.71 -8.79
CA LYS A 289 17.91 9.75 -10.22
C LYS A 289 18.85 8.78 -10.91
N SER A 290 18.31 7.95 -11.78
CA SER A 290 19.06 7.05 -12.64
C SER A 290 18.29 6.84 -13.94
N ALA A 291 19.00 6.76 -15.06
CA ALA A 291 18.46 6.36 -16.36
C ALA A 291 19.19 5.11 -16.89
N ALA A 292 19.88 4.38 -16.02
CA ALA A 292 20.66 3.21 -16.38
C ALA A 292 19.76 1.96 -16.47
N GLY A 293 19.30 1.64 -17.68
CA GLY A 293 18.52 0.43 -17.97
C GLY A 293 17.04 0.54 -17.59
N TYR A 294 16.36 -0.61 -17.52
CA TYR A 294 14.96 -0.69 -17.13
C TYR A 294 14.76 -0.47 -15.63
N ASP A 295 13.62 0.13 -15.26
CA ASP A 295 13.27 0.33 -13.85
C ASP A 295 12.68 -0.95 -13.25
N LEU A 296 13.57 -1.85 -12.80
CA LEU A 296 13.17 -3.08 -12.12
C LEU A 296 12.53 -2.81 -10.76
N THR A 297 12.82 -1.68 -10.12
CA THR A 297 12.20 -1.30 -8.84
C THR A 297 10.70 -1.12 -9.02
N ARG A 298 10.28 -0.41 -10.09
CA ARG A 298 8.86 -0.20 -10.43
C ARG A 298 8.15 -1.48 -10.86
N LEU A 299 8.88 -2.43 -11.42
CA LEU A 299 8.33 -3.75 -11.77
C LEU A 299 7.98 -4.58 -10.52
N MET A 300 8.82 -4.49 -9.48
CA MET A 300 8.65 -5.26 -8.25
C MET A 300 7.66 -4.63 -7.26
N ILE A 301 7.56 -3.29 -7.23
CA ILE A 301 6.59 -2.60 -6.35
C ILE A 301 5.17 -2.81 -6.87
N GLY A 302 4.30 -3.40 -6.06
CA GLY A 302 2.95 -3.79 -6.47
C GLY A 302 2.89 -5.15 -7.16
N SER A 303 3.97 -5.94 -7.13
CA SER A 303 3.95 -7.30 -7.71
C SER A 303 3.31 -8.33 -6.81
N GLU A 304 2.93 -7.98 -5.58
CA GLU A 304 2.19 -8.82 -4.62
C GLU A 304 2.83 -10.20 -4.37
N GLY A 305 4.18 -10.24 -4.38
CA GLY A 305 4.94 -11.49 -4.23
C GLY A 305 4.90 -12.44 -5.43
N THR A 306 4.24 -12.05 -6.54
CA THR A 306 4.12 -12.90 -7.75
C THR A 306 5.40 -12.94 -8.58
N LEU A 307 6.33 -12.00 -8.41
CA LEU A 307 7.58 -11.93 -9.17
C LEU A 307 8.84 -12.26 -8.34
N GLY A 308 8.68 -12.48 -7.03
CA GLY A 308 9.77 -12.80 -6.10
C GLY A 308 9.51 -12.36 -4.67
N VAL A 309 10.48 -12.63 -3.79
CA VAL A 309 10.43 -12.30 -2.35
C VAL A 309 11.36 -11.12 -2.08
N ILE A 310 10.81 -10.01 -1.57
CA ILE A 310 11.61 -8.82 -1.19
C ILE A 310 12.40 -9.12 0.08
N THR A 311 13.71 -8.89 0.08
CA THR A 311 14.64 -9.19 1.20
C THR A 311 15.34 -7.95 1.78
N GLU A 312 15.36 -6.83 1.05
CA GLU A 312 15.93 -5.55 1.51
C GLU A 312 15.20 -4.41 0.81
N VAL A 313 14.90 -3.32 1.53
CA VAL A 313 14.23 -2.13 1.00
C VAL A 313 15.05 -0.89 1.35
N THR A 314 15.39 -0.10 0.33
CA THR A 314 15.93 1.25 0.53
C THR A 314 14.80 2.27 0.41
N LEU A 315 14.54 3.03 1.48
CA LEU A 315 13.45 4.01 1.56
C LEU A 315 13.96 5.45 1.61
N ARG A 316 13.20 6.35 0.98
CA ARG A 316 13.28 7.80 1.21
C ARG A 316 12.72 8.13 2.59
N LEU A 317 13.41 9.02 3.29
CA LEU A 317 12.96 9.63 4.54
C LEU A 317 12.63 11.11 4.32
N GLN A 318 11.85 11.64 5.26
CA GLN A 318 11.44 13.04 5.33
C GLN A 318 11.85 13.63 6.68
N LYS A 319 11.99 14.95 6.75
CA LYS A 319 12.21 15.65 8.01
C LYS A 319 10.90 15.82 8.76
N ILE A 320 10.90 15.53 10.06
CA ILE A 320 9.73 15.80 10.92
C ILE A 320 9.41 17.30 10.83
N PRO A 321 8.18 17.68 10.44
CA PRO A 321 7.81 19.09 10.31
C PRO A 321 7.92 19.85 11.62
N GLN A 322 8.36 21.11 11.55
CA GLN A 322 8.49 21.98 12.72
C GLN A 322 7.13 22.37 13.32
N TYR A 323 6.11 22.47 12.46
CA TYR A 323 4.79 22.93 12.83
C TYR A 323 3.71 22.23 12.02
N SER A 324 2.57 21.96 12.65
CA SER A 324 1.38 21.44 11.98
C SER A 324 0.08 21.99 12.58
N VAL A 325 -0.91 22.18 11.72
CA VAL A 325 -2.28 22.56 12.05
C VAL A 325 -3.21 21.48 11.52
N VAL A 326 -4.13 20.99 12.36
CA VAL A 326 -5.20 20.08 11.96
C VAL A 326 -6.51 20.86 11.97
N ALA A 327 -7.29 20.78 10.91
CA ALA A 327 -8.60 21.40 10.83
C ALA A 327 -9.69 20.36 10.55
N MET A 328 -10.89 20.61 11.03
CA MET A 328 -12.08 19.81 10.80
C MET A 328 -13.24 20.75 10.47
N CYS A 329 -14.08 20.37 9.51
CA CYS A 329 -15.28 21.10 9.14
C CYS A 329 -16.39 20.16 8.65
N ASN A 330 -17.63 20.65 8.79
CA ASN A 330 -18.84 19.89 8.53
C ASN A 330 -19.56 20.39 7.28
N PHE A 331 -20.33 19.52 6.63
CA PHE A 331 -21.03 19.82 5.39
C PHE A 331 -22.46 19.27 5.39
N PRO A 332 -23.42 19.93 4.71
CA PRO A 332 -24.78 19.41 4.54
C PRO A 332 -24.82 18.14 3.69
N THR A 333 -23.93 18.02 2.69
CA THR A 333 -23.86 16.85 1.81
C THR A 333 -22.42 16.39 1.61
N ILE A 334 -22.26 15.11 1.30
CA ILE A 334 -20.96 14.51 1.00
C ILE A 334 -20.32 15.10 -0.26
N LYS A 335 -21.16 15.60 -1.18
CA LYS A 335 -20.71 16.28 -2.39
C LYS A 335 -20.06 17.62 -2.06
N ASP A 336 -20.66 18.42 -1.18
CA ASP A 336 -20.09 19.70 -0.76
C ASP A 336 -18.69 19.49 -0.14
N ALA A 337 -18.55 18.46 0.70
CA ALA A 337 -17.26 18.06 1.27
C ALA A 337 -16.24 17.68 0.18
N ALA A 338 -16.61 16.83 -0.78
CA ALA A 338 -15.72 16.44 -1.87
C ALA A 338 -15.35 17.64 -2.76
N ASP A 339 -16.29 18.54 -3.06
CA ASP A 339 -16.04 19.76 -3.85
C ASP A 339 -15.01 20.68 -3.17
N VAL A 340 -15.05 20.82 -1.84
CA VAL A 340 -14.04 21.58 -1.09
C VAL A 340 -12.66 20.93 -1.16
N ALA A 341 -12.57 19.61 -1.05
CA ALA A 341 -11.31 18.91 -1.20
C ALA A 341 -10.71 19.17 -2.59
N ILE A 342 -11.53 19.04 -3.65
CA ILE A 342 -11.13 19.33 -5.03
C ILE A 342 -10.69 20.79 -5.19
N ALA A 343 -11.50 21.75 -4.72
CA ALA A 343 -11.20 23.19 -4.82
C ALA A 343 -9.90 23.57 -4.07
N THR A 344 -9.66 22.95 -2.92
CA THR A 344 -8.43 23.13 -2.13
C THR A 344 -7.20 22.70 -2.94
N MET A 345 -7.26 21.50 -3.54
CA MET A 345 -6.15 20.99 -4.36
C MET A 345 -5.94 21.81 -5.64
N LEU A 346 -7.02 22.21 -6.32
CA LEU A 346 -6.95 23.04 -7.53
C LEU A 346 -6.43 24.46 -7.26
N SER A 347 -6.54 24.94 -6.02
CA SER A 347 -5.95 26.20 -5.58
C SER A 347 -4.43 26.13 -5.39
N GLY A 348 -3.81 24.96 -5.57
CA GLY A 348 -2.37 24.75 -5.42
C GLY A 348 -1.90 24.68 -3.97
N ILE A 349 -2.83 24.56 -3.02
CA ILE A 349 -2.54 24.47 -1.59
C ILE A 349 -1.88 23.12 -1.32
N GLN A 350 -0.69 23.13 -0.73
CA GLN A 350 -0.01 21.90 -0.37
C GLN A 350 -0.48 21.43 1.01
N VAL A 351 -1.52 20.59 0.98
CA VAL A 351 -2.01 19.83 2.12
C VAL A 351 -1.08 18.66 2.45
N SER A 352 -1.12 18.23 3.72
CA SER A 352 -0.48 17.00 4.17
C SER A 352 -1.45 15.84 4.18
N ARG A 353 -2.71 16.12 4.54
CA ARG A 353 -3.82 15.16 4.57
C ARG A 353 -5.11 15.90 4.22
N VAL A 354 -6.02 15.21 3.53
CA VAL A 354 -7.41 15.65 3.30
C VAL A 354 -8.29 14.42 3.34
N GLU A 355 -8.97 14.24 4.46
CA GLU A 355 -9.71 13.02 4.77
C GLU A 355 -11.19 13.34 4.88
N LEU A 356 -12.02 12.60 4.14
CA LEU A 356 -13.47 12.72 4.18
C LEU A 356 -14.06 11.55 4.96
N LEU A 357 -15.04 11.84 5.83
CA LEU A 357 -15.90 10.86 6.48
C LEU A 357 -17.36 11.22 6.17
N ASP A 358 -18.18 10.24 5.84
CA ASP A 358 -19.63 10.45 5.78
C ASP A 358 -20.27 10.44 7.17
N GLU A 359 -21.56 10.77 7.22
CA GLU A 359 -22.32 10.81 8.47
C GLU A 359 -22.40 9.45 9.16
N VAL A 360 -22.46 8.35 8.41
CA VAL A 360 -22.52 6.99 8.97
C VAL A 360 -21.18 6.64 9.62
N GLN A 361 -20.07 7.03 9.01
CA GLN A 361 -18.74 6.87 9.57
C GLN A 361 -18.55 7.70 10.85
N VAL A 362 -19.02 8.95 10.86
CA VAL A 362 -18.96 9.80 12.07
C VAL A 362 -19.80 9.20 13.20
N LYS A 363 -20.99 8.66 12.88
CA LYS A 363 -21.81 7.90 13.84
C LYS A 363 -21.09 6.68 14.40
N ALA A 364 -20.41 5.91 13.54
CA ALA A 364 -19.60 4.77 13.96
C ALA A 364 -18.52 5.18 14.98
N VAL A 365 -17.82 6.28 14.70
CA VAL A 365 -16.80 6.86 15.59
C VAL A 365 -17.41 7.29 16.92
N ASN A 366 -18.55 7.99 16.90
CA ASN A 366 -19.26 8.41 18.11
C ASN A 366 -19.57 7.22 19.02
N LEU A 367 -20.10 6.14 18.43
CA LEU A 367 -20.44 4.91 19.15
C LEU A 367 -19.20 4.23 19.75
N ALA A 368 -18.14 4.05 18.96
CA ALA A 368 -16.94 3.35 19.39
C ALA A 368 -16.17 4.10 20.50
N ASN A 369 -16.14 5.44 20.42
CA ASN A 369 -15.30 6.28 21.26
C ASN A 369 -16.06 7.08 22.33
N GLY A 370 -17.38 6.92 22.45
CA GLY A 370 -18.21 7.68 23.37
C GLY A 370 -18.16 9.19 23.12
N LYS A 371 -18.06 9.59 21.84
CA LYS A 371 -18.03 10.99 21.40
C LYS A 371 -19.44 11.43 20.97
N ASN A 372 -19.63 12.73 20.79
CA ASN A 372 -20.89 13.33 20.36
C ASN A 372 -20.65 14.39 19.27
N LEU A 373 -19.90 13.99 18.23
CA LEU A 373 -19.67 14.81 17.05
C LEU A 373 -20.95 14.92 16.22
N PRO A 374 -21.18 16.02 15.49
CA PRO A 374 -22.29 16.11 14.54
C PRO A 374 -22.22 14.99 13.50
N GLU A 375 -23.27 14.17 13.40
CA GLU A 375 -23.38 13.07 12.44
C GLU A 375 -23.75 13.63 11.04
N VAL A 376 -22.80 14.33 10.44
CA VAL A 376 -22.88 14.92 9.10
C VAL A 376 -21.56 14.68 8.35
N PRO A 377 -21.55 14.75 7.01
CA PRO A 377 -20.33 14.69 6.24
C PRO A 377 -19.27 15.65 6.76
N THR A 378 -18.05 15.15 6.93
CA THR A 378 -16.95 15.84 7.61
C THR A 378 -15.69 15.77 6.76
N LEU A 379 -14.98 16.89 6.63
CA LEU A 379 -13.60 16.91 6.15
C LEU A 379 -12.61 17.17 7.29
N MET A 380 -11.45 16.55 7.19
CA MET A 380 -10.30 16.81 8.03
C MET A 380 -9.10 17.18 7.16
N PHE A 381 -8.41 18.26 7.52
CA PHE A 381 -7.20 18.73 6.86
C PHE A 381 -6.02 18.68 7.81
N GLU A 382 -4.82 18.46 7.28
CA GLU A 382 -3.59 18.82 7.96
C GLU A 382 -2.66 19.62 7.06
N PHE A 383 -2.09 20.67 7.64
CA PHE A 383 -1.09 21.53 7.01
C PHE A 383 0.19 21.45 7.83
N ILE A 384 1.32 21.19 7.18
CA ILE A 384 2.63 21.12 7.82
C ILE A 384 3.60 22.10 7.15
N GLY A 385 4.52 22.65 7.93
CA GLY A 385 5.55 23.56 7.43
C GLY A 385 6.07 24.49 8.51
N THR A 386 6.27 25.76 8.14
CA THR A 386 6.47 26.84 9.11
C THR A 386 5.13 27.26 9.71
N GLU A 387 5.15 27.88 10.89
CA GLU A 387 3.95 28.41 11.54
C GLU A 387 3.17 29.36 10.62
N ALA A 388 3.88 30.30 9.96
CA ALA A 388 3.28 31.25 9.04
C ALA A 388 2.59 30.56 7.86
N TYR A 389 3.26 29.59 7.23
CA TYR A 389 2.70 28.84 6.10
C TYR A 389 1.45 28.06 6.52
N ALA A 390 1.54 27.27 7.59
CA ALA A 390 0.42 26.42 8.01
C ALA A 390 -0.83 27.24 8.38
N ARG A 391 -0.67 28.39 9.05
CA ARG A 391 -1.78 29.29 9.36
C ARG A 391 -2.37 29.96 8.13
N GLU A 392 -1.54 30.45 7.22
CA GLU A 392 -2.00 31.05 5.96
C GLU A 392 -2.83 30.05 5.14
N GLN A 393 -2.33 28.82 4.96
CA GLN A 393 -3.07 27.79 4.22
C GLN A 393 -4.39 27.44 4.92
N THR A 394 -4.40 27.36 6.25
CA THR A 394 -5.63 27.12 7.03
C THR A 394 -6.67 28.20 6.78
N GLN A 395 -6.29 29.48 6.73
CA GLN A 395 -7.19 30.60 6.47
C GLN A 395 -7.75 30.58 5.04
N ILE A 396 -6.91 30.24 4.06
CA ILE A 396 -7.36 30.10 2.66
C ILE A 396 -8.37 28.95 2.54
N VAL A 397 -8.10 27.79 3.16
CA VAL A 397 -9.04 26.67 3.15
C VAL A 397 -10.33 27.00 3.91
N GLN A 398 -10.24 27.70 5.04
CA GLN A 398 -11.43 28.18 5.76
C GLN A 398 -12.33 29.05 4.86
N LYS A 399 -11.73 29.91 4.02
CA LYS A 399 -12.47 30.69 3.03
C LYS A 399 -13.14 29.80 1.99
N ILE A 400 -12.42 28.84 1.41
CA ILE A 400 -12.98 27.88 0.42
C ILE A 400 -14.16 27.12 1.02
N VAL A 401 -14.03 26.64 2.27
CA VAL A 401 -15.09 25.96 3.02
C VAL A 401 -16.34 26.84 3.12
N SER A 402 -16.18 28.12 3.46
CA SER A 402 -17.30 29.06 3.57
C SER A 402 -18.01 29.35 2.23
N GLU A 403 -17.30 29.19 1.10
CA GLU A 403 -17.85 29.35 -0.25
C GLU A 403 -18.63 28.12 -0.73
N HIS A 404 -18.53 26.98 -0.03
CA HIS A 404 -19.12 25.68 -0.39
C HIS A 404 -19.99 25.10 0.74
N ASN A 405 -20.78 25.94 1.41
CA ASN A 405 -21.76 25.53 2.43
C ASN A 405 -21.16 24.85 3.68
N GLY A 406 -19.84 24.91 3.90
CA GLY A 406 -19.23 24.29 5.07
C GLY A 406 -19.45 25.09 6.36
N SER A 407 -19.56 24.38 7.48
CA SER A 407 -19.75 24.95 8.82
C SER A 407 -18.73 24.42 9.83
N ASP A 408 -18.76 24.99 11.04
CA ASP A 408 -18.03 24.51 12.21
C ASP A 408 -16.53 24.26 11.96
N PHE A 409 -15.88 25.17 11.23
CA PHE A 409 -14.45 25.06 10.95
C PHE A 409 -13.66 25.24 12.25
N VAL A 410 -13.21 24.13 12.82
CA VAL A 410 -12.39 24.07 14.04
C VAL A 410 -10.98 23.67 13.63
N PHE A 411 -9.97 24.32 14.22
CA PHE A 411 -8.59 23.93 14.03
C PHE A 411 -7.86 23.79 15.37
N ALA A 412 -6.87 22.90 15.39
CA ALA A 412 -6.03 22.59 16.52
C ALA A 412 -4.56 22.75 16.16
N GLU A 413 -3.84 23.49 16.99
CA GLU A 413 -2.38 23.65 16.93
C GLU A 413 -1.70 22.84 18.07
N ASP A 414 -2.39 22.70 19.20
CA ASP A 414 -1.93 21.95 20.38
C ASP A 414 -1.75 20.45 20.05
N PRO A 415 -0.61 19.83 20.43
CA PRO A 415 -0.33 18.43 20.11
C PRO A 415 -1.39 17.43 20.58
N GLU A 416 -1.96 17.59 21.78
CA GLU A 416 -2.97 16.65 22.30
C GLU A 416 -4.29 16.81 21.57
N ALA A 417 -4.72 18.05 21.30
CA ALA A 417 -5.92 18.31 20.51
C ALA A 417 -5.80 17.74 19.08
N LYS A 418 -4.64 17.91 18.42
CA LYS A 418 -4.38 17.31 17.09
C LYS A 418 -4.42 15.79 17.12
N LYS A 419 -3.83 15.19 18.16
CA LYS A 419 -3.83 13.73 18.33
C LYS A 419 -5.24 13.19 18.52
N GLU A 420 -6.08 13.86 19.31
CA GLU A 420 -7.48 13.49 19.49
C GLU A 420 -8.29 13.61 18.20
N LEU A 421 -8.08 14.67 17.40
CA LEU A 421 -8.70 14.79 16.09
C LEU A 421 -8.28 13.65 15.16
N TRP A 422 -6.97 13.37 15.05
CA TRP A 422 -6.49 12.31 14.16
C TRP A 422 -6.86 10.90 14.61
N LYS A 423 -7.08 10.69 15.91
CA LYS A 423 -7.54 9.42 16.46
C LYS A 423 -8.88 8.99 15.83
N ILE A 424 -9.80 9.95 15.63
CA ILE A 424 -11.11 9.71 14.99
C ILE A 424 -10.94 9.04 13.62
N ARG A 425 -10.08 9.59 12.76
CA ARG A 425 -9.85 9.05 11.41
C ARG A 425 -9.06 7.74 11.43
N LYS A 426 -8.07 7.60 12.31
CA LYS A 426 -7.21 6.41 12.39
C LYS A 426 -7.98 5.17 12.84
N GLU A 427 -9.01 5.35 13.66
CA GLU A 427 -9.84 4.27 14.19
C GLU A 427 -11.09 3.99 13.34
N ALA A 428 -11.30 4.72 12.24
CA ALA A 428 -12.53 4.70 11.46
C ALA A 428 -12.97 3.28 11.03
N LEU A 429 -12.03 2.47 10.51
CA LEU A 429 -12.32 1.07 10.14
C LEU A 429 -12.79 0.25 11.35
N TRP A 430 -12.09 0.36 12.49
CA TRP A 430 -12.43 -0.39 13.70
C TRP A 430 -13.73 0.08 14.33
N ALA A 431 -14.05 1.36 14.19
CA ALA A 431 -15.31 1.95 14.64
C ALA A 431 -16.52 1.34 13.92
N CYS A 432 -16.37 0.93 12.64
CA CYS A 432 -17.46 0.26 11.91
C CYS A 432 -17.88 -1.05 12.59
N PHE A 433 -16.93 -1.84 13.07
CA PHE A 433 -17.24 -3.10 13.78
C PHE A 433 -17.90 -2.88 15.14
N ALA A 434 -17.85 -1.66 15.72
CA ALA A 434 -18.61 -1.34 16.92
C ALA A 434 -20.12 -1.19 16.64
N MET A 435 -20.51 -0.88 15.39
CA MET A 435 -21.92 -0.81 15.00
C MET A 435 -22.54 -2.20 14.94
N GLU A 436 -21.82 -3.19 14.41
CA GLU A 436 -22.29 -4.57 14.25
C GLU A 436 -21.18 -5.60 14.61
N PRO A 437 -21.00 -5.94 15.90
CA PRO A 437 -19.84 -6.74 16.35
C PRO A 437 -19.77 -8.18 15.84
N SER A 438 -20.87 -8.73 15.32
CA SER A 438 -20.93 -10.09 14.77
C SER A 438 -20.83 -10.14 13.23
N PHE A 439 -20.69 -8.99 12.57
CA PHE A 439 -20.70 -8.89 11.11
C PHE A 439 -19.29 -9.01 10.54
N GLU A 440 -19.18 -9.47 9.30
CA GLU A 440 -17.98 -9.32 8.48
C GLU A 440 -18.06 -7.98 7.71
N ALA A 441 -16.92 -7.50 7.20
CA ALA A 441 -16.84 -6.28 6.41
C ALA A 441 -16.27 -6.56 5.02
N MET A 442 -16.99 -6.13 3.98
CA MET A 442 -16.41 -5.97 2.65
C MET A 442 -15.81 -4.57 2.58
N ILE A 443 -14.49 -4.51 2.72
CA ILE A 443 -13.71 -3.29 2.60
C ILE A 443 -13.26 -3.20 1.15
N SER A 444 -13.56 -2.09 0.48
CA SER A 444 -13.12 -1.87 -0.89
C SER A 444 -12.75 -0.42 -1.12
N ASP A 445 -11.86 -0.22 -2.08
CA ASP A 445 -11.33 1.08 -2.51
C ASP A 445 -11.35 1.21 -4.03
N VAL A 446 -11.46 2.45 -4.50
CA VAL A 446 -11.26 2.84 -5.89
C VAL A 446 -10.59 4.20 -5.91
N CYS A 447 -9.95 4.56 -7.02
CA CYS A 447 -9.43 5.91 -7.19
C CYS A 447 -9.82 6.42 -8.58
N VAL A 448 -10.11 7.72 -8.67
CA VAL A 448 -10.49 8.40 -9.92
C VAL A 448 -9.67 9.68 -10.09
N PRO A 449 -9.57 10.22 -11.31
CA PRO A 449 -9.09 11.57 -11.50
C PRO A 449 -9.82 12.53 -10.54
N LEU A 450 -9.08 13.40 -9.86
CA LEU A 450 -9.59 14.21 -8.75
C LEU A 450 -10.88 14.97 -9.12
N SER A 451 -10.99 15.46 -10.36
CA SER A 451 -12.18 16.14 -10.88
C SER A 451 -13.46 15.30 -10.90
N ARG A 452 -13.37 13.97 -10.78
CA ARG A 452 -14.49 13.03 -10.77
C ARG A 452 -14.85 12.53 -9.37
N LEU A 453 -14.05 12.84 -8.34
CA LEU A 453 -14.23 12.32 -6.98
C LEU A 453 -15.62 12.63 -6.41
N ALA A 454 -16.07 13.88 -6.50
CA ALA A 454 -17.37 14.29 -5.97
C ALA A 454 -18.54 13.57 -6.67
N GLU A 455 -18.44 13.35 -7.99
CA GLU A 455 -19.44 12.61 -8.76
C GLU A 455 -19.48 11.13 -8.37
N LEU A 456 -18.31 10.48 -8.27
CA LEU A 456 -18.19 9.09 -7.86
C LEU A 456 -18.80 8.87 -6.47
N ILE A 457 -18.36 9.64 -5.47
CA ILE A 457 -18.84 9.52 -4.09
C ILE A 457 -20.36 9.73 -4.04
N SER A 458 -20.88 10.74 -4.75
CA SER A 458 -22.32 11.03 -4.75
C SER A 458 -23.14 9.86 -5.32
N ARG A 459 -22.70 9.28 -6.45
CA ARG A 459 -23.39 8.13 -7.08
C ARG A 459 -23.31 6.88 -6.21
N SER A 460 -22.12 6.59 -5.67
CA SER A 460 -21.94 5.45 -4.78
C SER A 460 -22.78 5.61 -3.52
N LYS A 461 -22.79 6.80 -2.89
CA LYS A 461 -23.57 7.05 -1.67
C LYS A 461 -25.08 6.85 -1.89
N GLN A 462 -25.61 7.26 -3.04
CA GLN A 462 -27.02 7.01 -3.40
C GLN A 462 -27.36 5.51 -3.41
N GLU A 463 -26.50 4.67 -4.01
CA GLU A 463 -26.70 3.22 -4.04
C GLU A 463 -26.50 2.57 -2.66
N LEU A 464 -25.50 3.04 -1.90
CA LEU A 464 -25.22 2.56 -0.54
C LEU A 464 -26.41 2.87 0.39
N ASP A 465 -26.98 4.08 0.32
CA ASP A 465 -28.13 4.50 1.15
C ASP A 465 -29.44 3.81 0.77
N ALA A 466 -29.58 3.39 -0.49
CA ALA A 466 -30.72 2.60 -0.94
C ALA A 466 -30.64 1.12 -0.49
N SER A 467 -29.46 0.66 -0.04
CA SER A 467 -29.24 -0.70 0.43
C SER A 467 -29.71 -0.87 1.88
N PRO A 468 -30.19 -2.07 2.28
CA PRO A 468 -30.47 -2.36 3.69
C PRO A 468 -29.21 -2.57 4.55
N LEU A 469 -28.01 -2.60 3.94
CA LEU A 469 -26.76 -2.84 4.65
C LEU A 469 -26.21 -1.56 5.27
N VAL A 470 -25.49 -1.70 6.39
CA VAL A 470 -24.73 -0.59 6.97
C VAL A 470 -23.47 -0.37 6.15
N CYS A 471 -23.42 0.77 5.47
CA CYS A 471 -22.31 1.16 4.61
C CYS A 471 -21.71 2.47 5.11
N THR A 472 -20.40 2.54 5.21
CA THR A 472 -19.69 3.80 5.53
C THR A 472 -18.77 4.22 4.40
N VAL A 473 -18.59 5.53 4.28
CA VAL A 473 -17.69 6.14 3.30
C VAL A 473 -16.55 6.86 4.00
N ILE A 474 -15.33 6.58 3.52
CA ILE A 474 -14.12 7.30 3.86
C ILE A 474 -13.40 7.64 2.55
N ALA A 475 -12.73 8.79 2.46
CA ALA A 475 -11.87 9.07 1.31
C ALA A 475 -10.57 9.74 1.71
N HIS A 476 -9.47 9.37 1.05
CA HIS A 476 -8.31 10.23 0.88
C HIS A 476 -8.68 11.25 -0.21
N ALA A 477 -9.47 12.25 0.17
CA ALA A 477 -10.11 13.14 -0.77
C ALA A 477 -9.11 14.05 -1.51
N GLY A 478 -7.89 14.19 -0.99
CA GLY A 478 -6.83 14.98 -1.62
C GLY A 478 -6.22 14.35 -2.87
N ASP A 479 -6.30 13.04 -3.04
CA ASP A 479 -5.72 12.32 -4.18
C ASP A 479 -6.73 11.47 -4.97
N GLY A 480 -8.02 11.53 -4.61
CA GLY A 480 -9.10 10.89 -5.35
C GLY A 480 -9.39 9.45 -4.94
N ASN A 481 -8.77 8.95 -3.85
CA ASN A 481 -9.05 7.61 -3.34
C ASN A 481 -10.33 7.59 -2.49
N PHE A 482 -11.29 6.76 -2.87
CA PHE A 482 -12.57 6.57 -2.20
C PHE A 482 -12.67 5.14 -1.66
N HIS A 483 -13.10 5.00 -0.40
CA HIS A 483 -13.27 3.74 0.30
C HIS A 483 -14.71 3.56 0.77
N THR A 484 -15.18 2.33 0.71
CA THR A 484 -16.43 1.90 1.33
C THR A 484 -16.18 0.73 2.26
N ILE A 485 -16.86 0.73 3.40
CA ILE A 485 -16.91 -0.42 4.33
C ILE A 485 -18.36 -0.88 4.38
N ILE A 486 -18.63 -2.07 3.85
CA ILE A 486 -19.98 -2.62 3.77
C ILE A 486 -20.08 -3.78 4.77
N LEU A 487 -20.88 -3.59 5.82
CA LEU A 487 -21.08 -4.60 6.87
C LEU A 487 -22.18 -5.57 6.46
N PHE A 488 -21.93 -6.86 6.64
CA PHE A 488 -22.92 -7.91 6.36
C PHE A 488 -22.81 -9.07 7.35
N ASP A 489 -23.93 -9.72 7.65
CA ASP A 489 -23.96 -10.97 8.42
C ASP A 489 -23.42 -12.12 7.55
N PRO A 490 -22.30 -12.77 7.93
CA PRO A 490 -21.70 -13.83 7.13
C PRO A 490 -22.58 -15.09 7.02
N ASN A 491 -23.60 -15.23 7.87
CA ASN A 491 -24.56 -16.33 7.80
C ASN A 491 -25.72 -16.04 6.83
N GLN A 492 -25.82 -14.81 6.32
CA GLN A 492 -26.87 -14.39 5.40
C GLN A 492 -26.31 -14.14 4.00
N GLU A 493 -26.38 -15.18 3.18
CA GLU A 493 -25.93 -15.17 1.78
C GLU A 493 -26.51 -14.00 0.96
N GLY A 494 -27.76 -13.59 1.23
CA GLY A 494 -28.38 -12.44 0.56
C GLY A 494 -27.68 -11.11 0.86
N GLN A 495 -27.23 -10.89 2.10
CA GLN A 495 -26.49 -9.68 2.48
C GLN A 495 -25.11 -9.66 1.82
N ARG A 496 -24.41 -10.80 1.80
CA ARG A 496 -23.12 -10.92 1.11
C ARG A 496 -23.22 -10.57 -0.38
N ARG A 497 -24.24 -11.09 -1.08
CA ARG A 497 -24.48 -10.78 -2.50
C ARG A 497 -24.78 -9.30 -2.74
N GLU A 498 -25.51 -8.67 -1.83
CA GLU A 498 -25.78 -7.23 -1.91
C GLU A 498 -24.50 -6.41 -1.71
N ALA A 499 -23.64 -6.78 -0.75
CA ALA A 499 -22.33 -6.16 -0.58
C ALA A 499 -21.46 -6.29 -1.84
N GLU A 500 -21.45 -7.46 -2.48
CA GLU A 500 -20.78 -7.69 -3.76
C GLU A 500 -21.34 -6.82 -4.89
N ARG A 501 -22.67 -6.68 -4.99
CA ARG A 501 -23.33 -5.83 -5.98
C ARG A 501 -22.91 -4.36 -5.81
N LEU A 502 -22.89 -3.86 -4.57
CA LEU A 502 -22.49 -2.49 -4.25
C LEU A 502 -21.01 -2.24 -4.58
N ASN A 503 -20.12 -3.16 -4.20
CA ASN A 503 -18.71 -3.08 -4.54
C ASN A 503 -18.50 -3.09 -6.07
N HIS A 504 -19.19 -3.97 -6.78
CA HIS A 504 -19.16 -4.04 -8.24
C HIS A 504 -19.63 -2.73 -8.88
N PHE A 505 -20.77 -2.19 -8.42
CA PHE A 505 -21.27 -0.90 -8.89
C PHE A 505 -20.22 0.21 -8.71
N MET A 506 -19.61 0.30 -7.53
CA MET A 506 -18.58 1.29 -7.23
C MET A 506 -17.36 1.16 -8.16
N VAL A 507 -16.85 -0.06 -8.34
CA VAL A 507 -15.69 -0.33 -9.20
C VAL A 507 -15.97 0.05 -10.66
N HIS A 508 -17.07 -0.42 -11.26
CA HIS A 508 -17.39 -0.07 -12.64
C HIS A 508 -17.69 1.42 -12.83
N THR A 509 -18.28 2.06 -11.81
CA THR A 509 -18.48 3.51 -11.84
C THR A 509 -17.14 4.23 -11.90
N ALA A 510 -16.16 3.83 -11.07
CA ALA A 510 -14.81 4.40 -11.11
C ALA A 510 -14.10 4.15 -12.45
N LEU A 511 -14.15 2.93 -12.98
CA LEU A 511 -13.56 2.59 -14.28
C LEU A 511 -14.17 3.40 -15.43
N SER A 512 -15.49 3.62 -15.42
CA SER A 512 -16.17 4.48 -16.40
C SER A 512 -15.75 5.96 -16.34
N MET A 513 -15.06 6.36 -15.27
CA MET A 513 -14.53 7.70 -15.04
C MET A 513 -13.01 7.77 -15.22
N GLU A 514 -12.41 6.82 -15.96
CA GLU A 514 -10.96 6.69 -16.14
C GLU A 514 -10.20 6.47 -14.82
N GLY A 515 -10.88 5.88 -13.83
CA GLY A 515 -10.30 5.48 -12.55
C GLY A 515 -9.71 4.06 -12.56
N THR A 516 -9.43 3.57 -11.36
CA THR A 516 -8.89 2.24 -11.09
C THR A 516 -9.81 1.45 -10.16
N CYS A 517 -9.83 0.12 -10.31
CA CYS A 517 -10.56 -0.79 -9.44
C CYS A 517 -9.98 -0.87 -8.04
N THR A 518 -8.75 -0.38 -7.82
CA THR A 518 -8.10 -0.29 -6.50
C THR A 518 -7.17 0.93 -6.45
N GLY A 519 -7.33 1.76 -5.42
CA GLY A 519 -6.45 2.89 -5.18
C GLY A 519 -5.16 2.50 -4.47
N GLU A 520 -5.26 1.59 -3.49
CA GLU A 520 -4.17 1.29 -2.56
C GLU A 520 -4.11 -0.14 -2.01
N HIS A 521 -5.22 -0.87 -1.99
CA HIS A 521 -5.25 -2.19 -1.34
C HIS A 521 -4.55 -3.28 -2.16
N GLY A 522 -4.38 -3.06 -3.47
CA GLY A 522 -3.88 -4.05 -4.42
C GLY A 522 -5.02 -4.86 -5.03
N VAL A 523 -4.67 -5.90 -5.77
CA VAL A 523 -5.63 -6.70 -6.52
C VAL A 523 -5.85 -8.06 -5.84
N GLY A 524 -4.77 -8.69 -5.38
CA GLY A 524 -4.77 -10.01 -4.78
C GLY A 524 -5.54 -11.02 -5.62
N THR A 525 -6.47 -11.72 -4.97
CA THR A 525 -7.45 -12.58 -5.63
C THR A 525 -8.78 -11.85 -5.89
N GLY A 526 -9.12 -10.87 -5.04
CA GLY A 526 -10.45 -10.25 -4.98
C GLY A 526 -10.81 -9.41 -6.20
N LYS A 527 -9.83 -8.67 -6.73
CA LYS A 527 -10.07 -7.69 -7.81
C LYS A 527 -9.56 -8.11 -9.18
N MET A 528 -8.99 -9.31 -9.31
CA MET A 528 -8.49 -9.82 -10.60
C MET A 528 -9.55 -9.75 -11.72
N LYS A 529 -10.82 -9.97 -11.37
CA LYS A 529 -11.95 -9.92 -12.30
C LYS A 529 -12.14 -8.57 -13.00
N TYR A 530 -11.66 -7.47 -12.41
CA TYR A 530 -11.79 -6.13 -12.98
C TYR A 530 -10.63 -5.72 -13.88
N LEU A 531 -9.50 -6.45 -13.82
CA LEU A 531 -8.27 -6.02 -14.48
C LEU A 531 -8.34 -6.03 -16.01
N GLU A 532 -9.16 -6.87 -16.63
CA GLU A 532 -9.32 -6.84 -18.09
C GLU A 532 -10.05 -5.58 -18.54
N GLU A 533 -11.05 -5.14 -17.78
CA GLU A 533 -11.76 -3.89 -18.08
C GLU A 533 -10.87 -2.68 -17.87
N GLU A 534 -10.08 -2.66 -16.79
CA GLU A 534 -9.19 -1.55 -16.48
C GLU A 534 -7.98 -1.45 -17.44
N LEU A 535 -7.28 -2.57 -17.68
CA LEU A 535 -5.98 -2.57 -18.36
C LEU A 535 -6.05 -3.02 -19.82
N GLY A 536 -7.13 -3.71 -20.21
CA GLY A 536 -7.23 -4.40 -21.50
C GLY A 536 -6.47 -5.74 -21.54
N ILE A 537 -6.87 -6.59 -22.49
CA ILE A 537 -6.34 -7.96 -22.60
C ILE A 537 -4.85 -7.97 -22.96
N GLU A 538 -4.38 -7.02 -23.77
CA GLU A 538 -2.99 -6.94 -24.23
C GLU A 538 -2.02 -6.64 -23.07
N ALA A 539 -2.44 -5.79 -22.13
CA ALA A 539 -1.69 -5.51 -20.92
C ALA A 539 -1.58 -6.76 -20.04
N LEU A 540 -2.69 -7.49 -19.85
CA LEU A 540 -2.71 -8.73 -19.07
C LEU A 540 -1.85 -9.84 -19.68
N VAL A 541 -1.91 -10.03 -21.01
CA VAL A 541 -1.04 -10.97 -21.72
C VAL A 541 0.43 -10.59 -21.53
N THR A 542 0.74 -9.29 -21.55
CA THR A 542 2.10 -8.79 -21.30
C THR A 542 2.55 -9.05 -19.85
N MET A 543 1.70 -8.78 -18.87
CA MET A 543 1.96 -9.13 -17.46
C MET A 543 2.21 -10.63 -17.30
N LYS A 544 1.41 -11.47 -17.97
CA LYS A 544 1.59 -12.93 -17.97
C LYS A 544 2.93 -13.35 -18.58
N ARG A 545 3.37 -12.72 -19.68
CA ARG A 545 4.70 -12.96 -20.28
C ARG A 545 5.84 -12.63 -19.32
N ILE A 546 5.74 -11.51 -18.60
CA ILE A 546 6.72 -11.13 -17.56
C ILE A 546 6.74 -12.19 -16.45
N LYS A 547 5.56 -12.57 -15.94
CA LYS A 547 5.40 -13.59 -14.90
C LYS A 547 6.06 -14.91 -15.32
N VAL A 548 5.79 -15.40 -16.54
CA VAL A 548 6.38 -16.65 -17.06
C VAL A 548 7.89 -16.54 -17.24
N ALA A 549 8.40 -15.38 -17.66
CA ALA A 549 9.83 -15.17 -17.82
C ALA A 549 10.59 -15.21 -16.47
N LEU A 550 9.99 -14.66 -15.41
CA LEU A 550 10.60 -14.59 -14.08
C LEU A 550 10.29 -15.80 -13.18
N ASP A 551 9.19 -16.50 -13.45
CA ASP A 551 8.71 -17.65 -12.70
C ASP A 551 8.08 -18.70 -13.64
N PRO A 552 8.91 -19.45 -14.39
CA PRO A 552 8.44 -20.41 -15.39
C PRO A 552 7.70 -21.62 -14.79
N ASN A 553 7.93 -21.93 -13.51
CA ASN A 553 7.22 -23.01 -12.80
C ASN A 553 5.96 -22.52 -12.08
N ASN A 554 5.64 -21.22 -12.16
CA ASN A 554 4.49 -20.59 -11.53
C ASN A 554 4.40 -20.89 -10.01
N ILE A 555 5.53 -20.87 -9.32
CA ILE A 555 5.60 -21.12 -7.87
C ILE A 555 5.37 -19.87 -7.03
N MET A 556 5.63 -18.66 -7.56
CA MET A 556 5.56 -17.41 -6.80
C MET A 556 4.13 -16.86 -6.71
N ASN A 557 3.52 -16.99 -5.53
CA ASN A 557 2.17 -16.56 -5.17
C ASN A 557 1.11 -16.82 -6.27
N PRO A 558 0.93 -18.08 -6.72
CA PRO A 558 0.03 -18.39 -7.83
C PRO A 558 -1.44 -18.05 -7.51
N GLY A 559 -2.17 -17.70 -8.58
CA GLY A 559 -3.59 -17.37 -8.53
C GLY A 559 -3.92 -15.92 -8.15
N LYS A 560 -2.95 -15.00 -8.26
CA LYS A 560 -3.09 -13.57 -8.00
C LYS A 560 -2.60 -12.77 -9.22
N LEU A 561 -3.07 -11.53 -9.37
CA LEU A 561 -2.76 -10.57 -10.44
C LEU A 561 -3.08 -10.97 -11.89
N ILE A 562 -2.93 -12.23 -12.27
CA ILE A 562 -3.17 -12.72 -13.63
C ILE A 562 -4.49 -13.49 -13.66
N PRO A 563 -5.54 -12.94 -14.30
CA PRO A 563 -6.82 -13.62 -14.38
C PRO A 563 -6.70 -14.97 -15.12
N PRO A 564 -7.44 -16.01 -14.69
CA PRO A 564 -7.30 -17.37 -15.23
C PRO A 564 -7.58 -17.49 -16.74
N HIS A 565 -8.44 -16.64 -17.29
CA HIS A 565 -8.82 -16.67 -18.70
C HIS A 565 -7.78 -16.04 -19.64
N VAL A 566 -6.74 -15.40 -19.11
CA VAL A 566 -5.68 -14.78 -19.93
C VAL A 566 -4.80 -15.89 -20.51
N CYS A 567 -4.92 -16.14 -21.81
CA CYS A 567 -4.08 -17.08 -22.56
C CYS A 567 -2.70 -16.49 -22.91
N LEU A 568 -1.73 -17.32 -23.34
CA LEU A 568 -0.42 -16.87 -23.87
C LEU A 568 -0.37 -16.96 -25.37
#